data_AF-A0A932RI02-F1
#
_entry.id   AF-A0A932RI02-F1
#
_cell.length_a   1.000
_cell.length_b   1.000
_cell.length_c   1.000
_cell.angle_alpha   90.00
_cell.angle_beta   90.00
_cell.angle_gamma   90.00
#
_symmetry.space_group_name_H-M   'P 1'
#
loop_
_entity.id
_entity.type
_entity.pdbx_description
1 polymer ?
#
loop_
_entity_poly.entity_id
_entity_poly.type
_entity_poly.pdbx_seq_one_letter_code
_entity_poly.pdbx_strand_id
1 'polypeptide(L)' 'MPQNNSREVHPEEAWSAADEPTHSEDGVDLTLIRWMLSMTPAERLQTLQQNVQSIMRLRGEETED' A
#
# COMPACT_ATOMS: atom_id res chain seq x y z
N MET A 1 6.05 -20.94 -41.93
CA MET A 1 5.54 -21.36 -40.61
C MET A 1 6.38 -20.66 -39.55
N PRO A 2 5.89 -19.64 -38.83
CA PRO A 2 6.63 -19.09 -37.71
C PRO A 2 6.53 -20.04 -36.50
N GLN A 3 7.62 -20.13 -35.76
CA GLN A 3 7.88 -21.08 -34.69
C GLN A 3 7.06 -20.68 -33.45
N ASN A 4 6.25 -21.61 -32.93
CA ASN A 4 5.51 -21.44 -31.68
C ASN A 4 6.47 -21.68 -30.51
N ASN A 5 7.12 -20.60 -30.04
CA ASN A 5 7.95 -20.64 -28.84
C ASN A 5 7.01 -20.59 -27.63
N SER A 6 6.62 -21.76 -27.12
CA SER A 6 5.92 -21.90 -25.84
C SER A 6 6.82 -21.32 -24.75
N ARG A 7 6.51 -20.10 -24.29
CA ARG A 7 7.17 -19.52 -23.12
C ARG A 7 6.65 -20.30 -21.92
N GLU A 8 7.42 -21.26 -21.44
CA GLU A 8 7.19 -21.89 -20.15
C GLU A 8 7.32 -20.78 -19.10
N VAL A 9 6.18 -20.34 -18.56
CA VAL A 9 6.13 -19.43 -17.41
C VAL A 9 6.69 -20.19 -16.22
N HIS A 10 7.92 -19.85 -15.84
CA HIS A 10 8.59 -20.45 -14.69
C HIS A 10 7.90 -19.97 -13.41
N PRO A 11 7.53 -20.87 -12.47
CA PRO A 11 6.73 -20.53 -11.29
C PRO A 11 7.43 -19.57 -10.30
N GLU A 12 8.71 -19.29 -10.51
CA GLU A 12 9.52 -18.34 -9.74
C GLU A 12 9.39 -16.88 -10.20
N GLU A 13 8.81 -16.62 -11.37
CA GLU A 13 8.38 -15.27 -11.78
C GLU A 13 7.04 -14.86 -11.15
N ALA A 14 6.36 -15.77 -10.45
CA ALA A 14 4.96 -15.58 -10.10
C ALA A 14 4.72 -14.43 -9.12
N TRP A 15 5.52 -14.22 -8.07
CA TRP A 15 5.22 -13.17 -7.08
C TRP A 15 6.44 -12.66 -6.32
N SER A 16 7.27 -11.83 -6.97
CA SER A 16 8.10 -10.89 -6.20
C SER A 16 7.29 -9.63 -5.94
N ALA A 17 6.70 -9.49 -4.74
CA ALA A 17 6.04 -8.26 -4.30
C ALA A 17 6.98 -7.03 -4.36
N ALA A 18 8.28 -7.24 -4.50
CA ALA A 18 9.30 -6.22 -4.69
C ALA A 18 9.25 -5.51 -6.06
N ASP A 19 8.58 -6.09 -7.07
CA ASP A 19 8.46 -5.49 -8.42
C ASP A 19 7.19 -4.66 -8.62
N GLU A 20 6.32 -4.57 -7.60
CA GLU A 20 5.16 -3.68 -7.74
C GLU A 20 5.60 -2.21 -7.73
N PRO A 21 5.11 -1.40 -8.69
CA PRO A 21 5.47 0.01 -8.75
C PRO A 21 5.04 0.72 -7.45
N THR A 22 5.97 1.47 -6.87
CA THR A 22 5.72 2.28 -5.66
C THR A 22 4.96 3.56 -5.97
N HIS A 23 4.97 4.01 -7.23
CA HIS A 23 4.28 5.22 -7.68
C HIS A 23 3.45 4.96 -8.94
N SER A 24 2.34 5.69 -9.11
CA SER A 24 1.59 5.71 -10.39
C SER A 24 2.36 6.48 -11.47
N GLU A 25 1.89 6.40 -12.72
CA GLU A 25 2.43 7.19 -13.84
C GLU A 25 2.36 8.71 -13.58
N ASP A 26 1.35 9.14 -12.82
CA ASP A 26 1.18 10.53 -12.38
C ASP A 26 2.05 10.90 -11.14
N GLY A 27 2.86 9.96 -10.63
CA GLY A 27 3.73 10.17 -9.48
C GLY A 27 3.06 10.02 -8.10
N VAL A 28 1.89 9.39 -8.01
CA VAL A 28 1.20 9.15 -6.72
C VAL A 28 1.83 7.95 -6.02
N ASP A 29 2.29 8.10 -4.78
CA ASP A 29 2.78 6.98 -3.97
C ASP A 29 1.64 5.99 -3.67
N LEU A 30 1.82 4.74 -4.11
CA LEU A 30 0.86 3.65 -3.99
C LEU A 30 1.06 2.82 -2.73
N THR A 31 2.17 2.98 -2.01
CA THR A 31 2.52 2.18 -0.83
C THR A 31 1.47 2.35 0.26
N LEU A 32 1.17 3.60 0.62
CA LEU A 32 0.17 3.89 1.65
C LEU A 32 -1.24 3.48 1.20
N ILE A 33 -1.56 3.67 -0.09
CA ILE A 33 -2.85 3.30 -0.66
C ILE A 33 -3.05 1.79 -0.58
N ARG A 34 -2.08 1.00 -1.05
CA ARG A 34 -2.15 -0.46 -1.04
C ARG A 34 -2.22 -0.99 0.38
N TRP A 35 -1.45 -0.40 1.31
CA TRP A 35 -1.55 -0.74 2.73
C TRP A 35 -2.95 -0.45 3.30
N MET A 36 -3.54 0.72 3.03
CA MET A 36 -4.89 1.07 3.48
C MET A 36 -5.97 0.14 2.91
N LEU A 37 -5.80 -0.30 1.65
CA LEU A 37 -6.71 -1.24 0.99
C LEU A 37 -6.56 -2.68 1.49
N SER A 38 -5.40 -3.04 2.05
CA SER A 38 -5.20 -4.36 2.68
C SER A 38 -5.92 -4.52 4.02
N MET A 39 -6.30 -3.41 4.66
CA MET A 39 -7.03 -3.39 5.93
C MET A 39 -8.56 -3.51 5.77
N THR A 40 -9.21 -4.10 6.77
CA THR A 40 -10.67 -4.03 6.92
C THR A 40 -11.14 -2.60 7.15
N PRO A 41 -12.44 -2.29 6.92
CA PRO A 41 -12.98 -0.96 7.19
C PRO A 41 -12.78 -0.49 8.63
N ALA A 42 -12.87 -1.39 9.61
CA ALA A 42 -12.69 -1.05 11.03
C ALA A 42 -11.23 -0.72 11.36
N GLU A 43 -10.28 -1.53 10.90
CA GLU A 43 -8.85 -1.29 11.10
C GLU A 43 -8.38 0.01 10.44
N ARG A 44 -8.89 0.28 9.24
CA ARG A 44 -8.64 1.54 8.53
C ARG A 44 -9.09 2.74 9.34
N LEU A 45 -10.31 2.68 9.90
CA LEU A 45 -10.85 3.75 10.73
C LEU A 45 -10.02 3.95 12.00
N GLN A 46 -9.66 2.87 12.70
CA GLN A 46 -8.84 2.94 13.90
C GLN A 46 -7.46 3.55 13.63
N THR A 47 -6.81 3.12 12.55
CA THR A 47 -5.50 3.64 12.12
C THR A 47 -5.56 5.14 11.81
N LEU A 48 -6.62 5.60 11.12
CA LEU A 48 -6.80 7.03 10.83
C LEU A 48 -7.02 7.84 12.11
N GLN A 49 -7.81 7.34 13.06
CA GLN A 49 -8.02 8.01 14.35
C GLN A 49 -6.70 8.15 15.13
N GLN A 50 -5.89 7.09 15.17
CA GLN A 50 -4.57 7.13 15.81
C GLN A 50 -3.61 8.12 15.14
N ASN A 51 -3.65 8.23 13.81
CA ASN A 51 -2.87 9.22 13.08
C ASN A 51 -3.30 10.65 13.44
N VAL A 52 -4.61 10.93 13.43
CA VAL A 52 -5.15 12.23 13.84
C VAL A 52 -4.73 12.58 15.26
N GLN A 53 -4.95 11.67 16.23
CA GLN A 53 -4.53 11.88 17.61
C GLN A 53 -3.02 12.14 17.74
N SER A 54 -2.19 11.45 16.95
CA SER A 54 -0.75 11.67 16.94
C SER A 54 -0.39 13.06 16.40
N ILE A 55 -1.06 13.53 15.35
CA ILE A 55 -0.88 14.89 14.83
C ILE A 55 -1.33 15.95 15.86
N MET A 56 -2.47 15.74 16.53
CA MET A 56 -2.94 16.65 17.57
C MET A 56 -1.96 16.75 18.74
N ARG A 57 -1.43 15.60 19.21
CA ARG A 57 -0.36 15.57 20.21
C ARG A 57 0.91 16.30 19.76
N LEU A 58 1.33 16.12 18.51
CA LEU A 58 2.48 16.84 17.95
C LEU A 58 2.23 18.36 17.85
N ARG A 59 0.97 18.77 17.67
CA ARG A 59 0.57 20.19 17.68
C ARG A 59 0.56 20.81 19.08
N GLY A 60 0.75 20.01 20.13
CA GLY A 60 0.64 20.46 21.53
C GLY A 60 -0.80 20.59 22.00
N GLU A 61 -1.76 20.02 21.26
CA GLU A 61 -3.13 19.85 21.73
C GLU A 61 -3.19 18.53 22.50
N GLU A 62 -2.75 18.60 23.74
CA GLU A 62 -3.14 17.62 24.75
C GLU A 62 -4.63 17.87 24.98
N THR A 63 -5.50 17.02 24.44
CA THR A 63 -6.90 16.99 24.89
C THR A 63 -6.85 16.63 26.38
N GLU A 64 -6.94 17.67 27.21
CA GLU A 64 -7.20 17.54 28.64
C GLU A 64 -8.50 16.73 28.84
N ASP A 65 -8.43 15.82 29.82
CA ASP A 65 -9.38 14.76 30.24
C ASP A 65 -10.86 14.81 29.79
#